data_AF-A0A0C2YUN7-F1
#
_entry.id   AF-A0A0C2YUN7-F1
#
_cell.length_a   1.000
_cell.length_b   1.000
_cell.length_c   1.000
_cell.angle_alpha   90.00
_cell.angle_beta   90.00
_cell.angle_gamma   90.00
#
_symmetry.space_group_name_H-M   'P 1'
#
loop_
_entity.id
_entity.type
_entity.pdbx_description
1 polymer ?
#
loop_
_entity_poly.entity_id
_entity_poly.type
_entity_poly.pdbx_seq_one_letter_code
_entity_poly.pdbx_strand_id
1 'polypeptide(L)'
;MFLGISTILPEPSIVGKFGAGMGLWNQQWFGYFSFVYPFVLLLPSFIFYKESAFTERRIGVILSSLILFSALLMSHETVLNEEESEETAPKIKSKNTKKVEILSVVEENKQLLSQIERGERDKPKDFKLPPLSFLANPPNKAVHVNESEIDQKIQDLLEKLRRFKIEG
;
A
#
# COMPACT_ATOMS: atom_id res chain seq x y z
N MET A 1 18.90 9.31 -29.60
CA MET A 1 20.32 8.93 -29.49
C MET A 1 20.97 9.55 -28.25
N PHE A 2 20.94 10.88 -28.09
CA PHE A 2 21.56 11.58 -26.95
C PHE A 2 21.19 11.02 -25.57
N LEU A 3 19.90 10.81 -25.31
CA LEU A 3 19.40 10.25 -24.05
C LEU A 3 20.02 8.87 -23.72
N GLY A 4 20.15 7.98 -24.71
CA GLY A 4 20.74 6.66 -24.52
C GLY A 4 22.23 6.74 -24.18
N ILE A 5 22.98 7.59 -24.89
CA ILE A 5 24.41 7.81 -24.62
C ILE A 5 24.61 8.41 -23.22
N SER A 6 23.79 9.40 -22.85
CA SER A 6 23.80 9.99 -21.51
C SER A 6 23.46 8.98 -20.40
N THR A 7 22.67 7.97 -20.71
CA THR A 7 22.29 6.92 -19.75
C THR A 7 23.36 5.84 -19.62
N ILE A 8 24.08 5.50 -20.70
CA ILE A 8 25.13 4.47 -20.66
C ILE A 8 26.42 5.02 -20.06
N LEU A 9 26.75 6.28 -20.39
CA LEU A 9 27.98 6.95 -19.95
C LEU A 9 27.62 8.33 -19.37
N PRO A 10 27.14 8.41 -18.11
CA PRO A 10 26.76 9.66 -17.46
C PRO A 10 27.99 10.47 -16.98
N GLU A 11 29.05 10.52 -17.78
CA GLU A 11 30.22 11.34 -17.47
C GLU A 11 30.03 12.77 -17.99
N PRO A 12 30.19 13.81 -17.14
CA PRO A 12 30.12 15.20 -17.57
C PRO A 12 31.12 15.54 -18.70
N SER A 13 32.21 14.78 -18.81
CA SER A 13 33.22 14.90 -19.86
C SER A 13 32.72 14.47 -21.25
N ILE A 14 31.75 13.56 -21.31
CA ILE A 14 31.26 12.95 -22.57
C ILE A 14 29.98 13.63 -23.04
N VAL A 15 29.03 13.82 -22.13
CA VAL A 15 27.66 14.29 -22.45
C VAL A 15 27.34 15.67 -21.85
N GLY A 16 28.32 16.31 -21.18
CA GLY A 16 28.14 17.57 -20.48
C GLY A 16 27.42 17.41 -19.15
N LYS A 17 27.44 18.47 -18.32
CA LYS A 17 26.75 18.48 -17.00
C LYS A 17 25.26 18.15 -17.11
N PHE A 18 24.60 18.65 -18.16
CA PHE A 18 23.19 18.39 -18.41
C PHE A 18 22.93 16.92 -18.79
N GLY A 19 23.75 16.36 -19.69
CA GLY A 19 23.64 14.96 -20.08
C GLY A 19 23.89 14.01 -18.91
N ALA A 20 24.92 14.29 -18.10
CA ALA A 20 25.21 13.51 -16.89
C ALA A 20 24.04 13.55 -15.90
N GLY A 21 23.48 14.75 -15.65
CA GLY A 21 22.31 14.90 -14.79
C GLY A 21 21.09 14.15 -15.32
N MET A 22 20.77 14.27 -16.62
CA MET A 22 19.66 13.54 -17.23
C MET A 22 19.86 12.03 -17.23
N GLY A 23 21.08 11.54 -17.46
CA GLY A 23 21.40 10.12 -17.44
C GLY A 23 21.18 9.50 -16.07
N LEU A 24 21.71 10.15 -15.03
CA LEU A 24 21.50 9.74 -13.64
C LEU A 24 20.02 9.80 -13.25
N TRP A 25 19.31 10.84 -13.67
CA TRP A 25 17.88 10.94 -13.40
C TRP A 25 17.10 9.83 -14.12
N ASN A 26 17.45 9.54 -15.37
CA ASN A 26 16.84 8.44 -16.11
C ASN A 26 17.06 7.07 -15.44
N GLN A 27 18.28 6.79 -14.99
CA GLN A 27 18.58 5.58 -14.23
C GLN A 27 17.83 5.54 -12.89
N GLN A 28 17.69 6.68 -12.21
CA GLN A 28 16.96 6.78 -10.95
C GLN A 28 15.48 6.41 -11.09
N TRP A 29 14.83 6.85 -12.16
CA TRP A 29 13.40 6.62 -12.38
C TRP A 29 13.07 5.28 -13.03
N PHE A 30 13.95 4.79 -13.92
CA PHE A 30 13.67 3.62 -14.76
C PHE A 30 14.59 2.42 -14.48
N GLY A 31 15.55 2.56 -13.57
CA GLY A 31 16.48 1.50 -13.20
C GLY A 31 17.14 0.85 -14.43
N TYR A 32 17.16 -0.48 -14.46
CA TYR A 32 17.75 -1.23 -15.59
C TYR A 32 17.01 -1.03 -16.92
N PHE A 33 15.72 -0.68 -16.91
CA PHE A 33 15.00 -0.39 -18.15
C PHE A 33 15.55 0.84 -18.88
N SER A 34 16.23 1.75 -18.17
CA SER A 34 16.79 2.98 -18.73
C SER A 34 17.77 2.73 -19.88
N PHE A 35 18.46 1.58 -19.87
CA PHE A 35 19.42 1.20 -20.91
C PHE A 35 18.74 0.67 -22.18
N VAL A 36 17.53 0.11 -22.06
CA VAL A 36 16.87 -0.65 -23.15
C VAL A 36 15.88 0.22 -23.90
N TYR A 37 15.03 0.97 -23.19
CA TYR A 37 13.95 1.72 -23.81
C TYR A 37 14.40 2.78 -24.85
N PRO A 38 15.55 3.48 -24.72
CA PRO A 38 15.96 4.48 -25.70
C PRO A 38 16.21 3.90 -27.10
N PHE A 39 16.56 2.62 -27.18
CA PHE A 39 16.75 1.89 -28.44
C PHE A 39 15.44 1.31 -28.97
N VAL A 40 14.61 0.77 -28.07
CA VAL A 40 13.28 0.27 -28.44
C VAL A 40 12.42 1.39 -29.03
N LEU A 41 12.48 2.59 -28.46
CA LEU A 41 11.75 3.78 -28.94
C LEU A 41 12.28 4.28 -30.30
N LEU A 42 13.49 3.88 -30.72
CA LEU A 42 14.02 4.22 -32.04
C LEU A 42 13.26 3.50 -33.16
N LEU A 43 12.74 2.28 -32.93
CA LEU A 43 11.95 1.54 -33.92
C LEU A 43 10.65 2.27 -34.33
N PRO A 44 9.73 2.63 -33.42
CA PRO A 44 8.54 3.40 -33.79
C PRO A 44 8.92 4.79 -34.30
N SER A 45 9.96 5.43 -33.76
CA SER A 45 10.44 6.73 -34.26
C SER A 45 10.95 6.65 -35.70
N PHE A 46 11.62 5.56 -36.08
CA PHE A 46 12.12 5.34 -37.44
C PHE A 46 10.99 5.00 -38.42
N ILE A 47 10.04 4.14 -38.00
CA ILE A 47 8.82 3.87 -38.77
C ILE A 47 8.05 5.17 -39.02
N PHE A 48 7.99 6.04 -37.99
CA PHE A 48 7.35 7.33 -38.06
C PHE A 48 8.10 8.34 -38.94
N TYR A 49 9.43 8.33 -38.90
CA TYR A 49 10.27 9.16 -39.78
C TYR A 49 10.05 8.83 -41.26
N LYS A 50 9.89 7.54 -41.59
CA LYS A 50 9.66 7.09 -42.97
C LYS A 50 8.32 7.57 -43.53
N GLU A 51 7.31 7.70 -42.68
CA GLU A 51 5.96 8.08 -43.08
C GLU A 51 5.54 9.36 -42.36
N SER A 52 5.84 10.51 -42.97
CA SER A 52 5.62 11.83 -42.38
C SER A 52 4.14 12.25 -42.27
N ALA A 53 3.19 11.37 -42.60
CA ALA A 53 1.75 11.66 -42.57
C ALA A 53 1.17 11.36 -41.18
N PHE A 54 0.98 12.42 -40.41
CA PHE A 54 0.24 12.40 -39.14
C PHE A 54 -1.27 12.24 -39.40
N THR A 55 -1.73 11.02 -39.67
CA THR A 55 -3.17 10.72 -39.71
C THR A 55 -3.70 10.54 -38.29
N GLU A 56 -4.92 11.02 -38.01
CA GLU A 56 -5.59 10.86 -36.70
C GLU A 56 -5.58 9.42 -36.19
N ARG A 57 -5.79 8.45 -37.08
CA ARG A 57 -5.73 7.02 -36.75
C ARG A 57 -4.37 6.58 -36.21
N ARG A 58 -3.27 7.14 -36.72
CA ARG A 58 -1.90 6.82 -36.28
C ARG A 58 -1.58 7.52 -34.97
N ILE A 59 -2.01 8.76 -34.80
CA ILE A 59 -1.89 9.49 -33.53
C ILE A 59 -2.63 8.73 -32.43
N GLY A 60 -3.83 8.24 -32.71
CA GLY A 60 -4.59 7.40 -31.78
C GLY A 60 -3.85 6.11 -31.41
N VAL A 61 -3.22 5.44 -32.38
CA VAL A 61 -2.40 4.24 -32.11
C VAL A 61 -1.14 4.56 -31.29
N ILE A 62 -0.47 5.68 -31.56
CA ILE A 62 0.72 6.13 -30.79
C ILE A 62 0.32 6.45 -29.36
N LEU A 63 -0.76 7.22 -29.17
CA LEU A 63 -1.25 7.58 -27.85
C LEU A 63 -1.70 6.34 -27.07
N SER A 64 -2.40 5.42 -27.72
CA SER A 64 -2.85 4.16 -27.11
C SER A 64 -1.67 3.26 -26.74
N SER A 65 -0.65 3.16 -27.59
CA SER A 65 0.61 2.45 -27.30
C SER A 65 1.37 3.08 -26.12
N LEU A 66 1.43 4.41 -26.05
CA LEU A 66 2.07 5.13 -24.95
C LEU A 66 1.32 4.94 -23.63
N ILE A 67 -0.01 4.92 -23.66
CA ILE A 67 -0.86 4.64 -22.49
C ILE A 67 -0.68 3.19 -22.03
N LEU A 68 -0.70 2.22 -22.96
CA LEU A 68 -0.49 0.81 -22.65
C LEU A 68 0.90 0.56 -22.04
N PHE A 69 1.93 1.18 -22.61
CA PHE A 69 3.29 1.10 -22.08
C PHE A 69 3.39 1.71 -20.67
N SER A 70 2.77 2.85 -20.44
CA SER A 70 2.71 3.48 -19.11
C SER A 70 1.98 2.61 -18.09
N ALA A 71 0.90 1.93 -18.51
CA ALA A 71 0.19 0.98 -17.65
C ALA A 71 1.04 -0.25 -17.29
N LEU A 72 1.86 -0.75 -18.23
CA LEU A 72 2.82 -1.82 -17.93
C LEU A 72 3.90 -1.37 -16.95
N LEU A 73 4.42 -0.14 -17.09
CA LEU A 73 5.40 0.42 -16.15
C LEU A 73 4.83 0.50 -14.72
N MET A 74 3.60 0.96 -14.56
CA MET A 74 2.95 0.98 -13.25
C MET A 74 2.70 -0.43 -12.71
N SER A 75 2.39 -1.39 -13.58
CA SER A 75 2.17 -2.79 -13.18
C SER A 75 3.46 -3.46 -12.70
N HIS A 76 4.61 -3.10 -13.28
CA HIS A 76 5.91 -3.61 -12.85
C HIS A 76 6.25 -3.17 -11.41
N GLU A 77 5.88 -1.94 -11.04
CA GLU A 77 6.14 -1.39 -9.71
C GLU A 77 5.23 -2.00 -8.63
N THR A 78 3.96 -2.26 -8.96
CA THR A 78 2.99 -2.85 -8.03
C THR A 78 3.32 -4.29 -7.60
N VAL A 79 4.23 -4.96 -8.31
CA VAL A 79 4.66 -6.34 -7.99
C VAL A 79 5.91 -6.36 -7.09
N LEU A 80 6.61 -5.22 -6.91
CA LEU A 80 7.89 -5.15 -6.18
C LEU A 80 7.85 -4.30 -4.89
N ASN A 81 6.90 -3.37 -4.76
CA ASN A 81 6.76 -2.56 -3.54
C ASN A 81 5.90 -3.28 -2.48
N GLU A 82 6.48 -4.28 -1.84
CA GLU A 82 6.05 -4.68 -0.48
C GLU A 82 7.14 -4.43 0.59
N GLU A 83 8.37 -4.02 0.25
CA GLU A 83 9.43 -3.88 1.26
C GLU A 83 10.16 -2.52 1.22
N GLU A 84 10.00 -1.81 2.34
CA GLU A 84 10.99 -0.96 3.04
C GLU A 84 10.96 0.58 2.85
N SER A 85 10.47 1.27 3.89
CA SER A 85 11.10 2.48 4.43
C SER A 85 10.64 2.75 5.88
N GLU A 86 11.39 2.21 6.85
CA GLU A 86 11.63 2.82 8.17
C GLU A 86 13.13 3.23 8.18
N GLU A 87 13.65 4.21 8.93
CA GLU A 87 13.34 4.73 10.25
C GLU A 87 13.79 6.20 10.38
N THR A 88 13.16 6.96 11.28
CA THR A 88 13.91 7.61 12.38
C THR A 88 12.99 7.72 13.60
N ALA A 89 13.31 6.96 14.64
CA ALA A 89 12.56 6.87 15.88
C ALA A 89 12.66 8.15 16.75
N PRO A 90 11.64 8.43 17.57
CA PRO A 90 11.88 8.83 18.95
C PRO A 90 11.29 7.81 19.93
N LYS A 91 12.13 7.45 20.90
CA LYS A 91 11.78 6.69 22.11
C LYS A 91 10.58 7.33 22.81
N ILE A 92 9.50 6.58 23.01
CA ILE A 92 8.44 6.97 23.96
C ILE A 92 8.31 5.91 25.05
N LYS A 93 8.63 6.38 26.26
CA LYS A 93 8.53 5.68 27.53
C LYS A 93 7.10 5.19 27.75
N SER A 94 6.97 3.92 28.07
CA SER A 94 5.76 3.32 28.65
C SER A 94 5.27 4.16 29.82
N LYS A 95 4.12 4.84 29.65
CA LYS A 95 3.31 5.35 30.75
C LYS A 95 1.83 5.23 30.40
N ASN A 96 1.15 4.44 31.21
CA ASN A 96 -0.29 4.35 31.42
C ASN A 96 -1.15 3.80 30.28
N THR A 97 -1.12 2.47 30.12
CA THR A 97 -2.32 1.75 29.71
C THR A 97 -3.34 1.81 30.84
N LYS A 98 -4.38 2.65 30.68
CA LYS A 98 -5.58 2.55 31.51
C LYS A 98 -6.08 1.11 31.38
N LYS A 99 -6.11 0.41 32.52
CA LYS A 99 -6.66 -0.92 32.73
C LYS A 99 -8.09 -0.94 32.19
N VAL A 100 -8.28 -1.43 30.96
CA VAL A 100 -9.60 -1.82 30.47
C VAL A 100 -9.98 -3.05 31.28
N GLU A 101 -10.93 -2.89 32.18
CA GLU A 101 -11.45 -3.98 32.99
C GLU A 101 -12.37 -4.82 32.09
N ILE A 102 -11.79 -5.84 31.46
CA ILE A 102 -12.54 -6.84 30.69
C ILE A 102 -13.32 -7.65 31.73
N LEU A 103 -14.58 -7.29 31.94
CA LEU A 103 -15.46 -7.98 32.86
C LEU A 103 -15.67 -9.43 32.40
N SER A 104 -15.44 -10.33 33.35
CA SER A 104 -15.78 -11.75 33.40
C SER A 104 -15.67 -12.51 32.08
N VAL A 105 -14.44 -12.67 31.58
CA VAL A 105 -14.13 -13.93 30.88
C VAL A 105 -14.16 -15.02 31.95
N VAL A 106 -15.33 -15.64 31.98
CA VAL A 106 -15.82 -16.75 32.78
C VAL A 106 -14.73 -17.78 33.09
N GLU A 107 -14.58 -18.12 34.36
CA GLU A 107 -13.71 -19.21 34.80
C GLU A 107 -14.06 -20.52 34.07
N GLU A 108 -15.33 -20.73 33.75
CA GLU A 108 -15.84 -21.79 32.88
C GLU A 108 -15.29 -21.70 31.45
N ASN A 109 -15.19 -20.52 30.84
CA ASN A 109 -14.64 -20.37 29.48
C ASN A 109 -13.15 -20.75 29.43
N LYS A 110 -12.40 -20.55 30.52
CA LYS A 110 -11.01 -21.02 30.62
C LYS A 110 -10.94 -22.55 30.74
N GLN A 111 -11.86 -23.15 31.51
CA GLN A 111 -11.97 -24.61 31.63
C GLN A 111 -12.41 -25.27 30.31
N LEU A 112 -13.33 -24.65 29.58
CA LEU A 112 -13.72 -25.07 28.24
C LEU A 112 -12.52 -24.98 27.28
N LEU A 113 -11.72 -23.91 27.38
CA LEU A 113 -10.51 -23.76 26.56
C LEU A 113 -9.47 -24.85 26.81
N SER A 114 -9.31 -25.31 28.06
CA SER A 114 -8.33 -26.36 28.38
C SER A 114 -8.77 -27.76 27.96
N GLN A 115 -10.08 -27.97 27.78
CA GLN A 115 -10.65 -29.23 27.28
C GLN A 115 -10.61 -29.34 25.75
N ILE A 116 -10.38 -28.25 25.03
CA ILE A 116 -10.26 -28.28 23.57
C ILE A 116 -8.92 -28.90 23.19
N GLU A 117 -8.96 -30.08 22.57
CA GLU A 117 -7.80 -30.75 21.99
C GLU A 117 -7.26 -29.90 20.83
N ARG A 118 -6.21 -29.13 21.12
CA ARG A 118 -5.50 -28.35 20.12
C ARG A 118 -4.40 -29.23 19.56
N GLY A 119 -4.68 -29.90 18.44
CA GLY A 119 -3.69 -30.71 17.74
C GLY A 119 -2.40 -29.90 17.44
N GLU A 120 -1.27 -30.60 17.40
CA GLU A 120 0.01 -29.99 17.01
C GLU A 120 -0.09 -29.47 15.58
N ARG A 121 0.22 -28.18 15.40
CA ARG A 121 0.31 -27.56 14.08
C ARG A 121 1.74 -27.15 13.88
N ASP A 122 2.38 -27.71 12.87
CA ASP A 122 3.69 -27.25 12.42
C ASP A 122 3.57 -25.77 12.05
N LYS A 123 4.26 -24.92 12.81
CA LYS A 123 4.38 -23.52 12.43
C LYS A 123 5.14 -23.49 11.09
N PRO A 124 4.58 -22.89 10.03
CA PRO A 124 5.26 -22.80 8.76
C PRO A 124 6.62 -22.11 8.96
N LYS A 125 7.69 -22.78 8.51
CA LYS A 125 9.08 -22.42 8.83
C LYS A 125 9.47 -21.02 8.32
N ASP A 126 8.86 -20.59 7.23
CA ASP A 126 9.23 -19.35 6.53
C ASP A 126 8.08 -18.32 6.47
N PHE A 127 7.03 -18.49 7.28
CA PHE A 127 5.91 -17.55 7.28
C PHE A 127 6.25 -16.32 8.14
N LYS A 128 6.64 -15.24 7.48
CA LYS A 128 6.72 -13.92 8.09
C LYS A 128 5.34 -13.26 7.99
N LEU A 129 4.78 -12.91 9.14
CA LEU A 129 3.52 -12.18 9.17
C LEU A 129 3.76 -10.79 8.56
N PRO A 130 2.89 -10.30 7.66
CA PRO A 130 2.99 -8.94 7.17
C PRO A 130 2.91 -7.95 8.35
N PRO A 131 3.66 -6.84 8.29
CA PRO A 131 3.66 -5.86 9.37
C PRO A 131 2.27 -5.24 9.54
N LEU A 132 1.90 -4.97 10.79
CA LEU A 132 0.60 -4.41 11.15
C LEU A 132 0.39 -2.98 10.63
N SER A 133 1.43 -2.34 10.08
CA SER A 133 1.35 -1.04 9.39
C SER A 133 0.48 -1.08 8.14
N PHE A 134 0.23 -2.28 7.57
CA PHE A 134 -0.77 -2.46 6.52
C PHE A 134 -2.19 -2.11 6.98
N LEU A 135 -2.48 -2.30 8.28
CA LEU A 135 -3.80 -2.02 8.82
C LEU A 135 -3.96 -0.52 9.03
N ALA A 136 -5.10 0.01 8.59
CA ALA A 136 -5.47 1.38 8.93
C ALA A 136 -5.54 1.53 10.46
N ASN A 137 -4.82 2.51 11.00
CA ASN A 137 -4.97 2.89 12.39
C ASN A 137 -6.43 3.25 12.65
N PRO A 138 -7.02 2.79 13.76
CA PRO A 138 -8.40 3.11 14.07
C PRO A 138 -8.56 4.64 14.15
N PRO A 139 -9.68 5.20 13.64
CA PRO A 139 -9.93 6.63 13.79
C PRO A 139 -9.94 6.99 15.28
N ASN A 140 -9.40 8.16 15.62
CA ASN A 140 -9.45 8.69 16.98
C ASN A 140 -10.92 8.94 17.37
N LYS A 141 -11.56 7.94 17.96
CA LYS A 141 -12.92 8.03 18.48
C LYS A 141 -12.87 8.68 19.85
N ALA A 142 -13.10 9.99 19.90
CA ALA A 142 -13.62 10.61 21.11
C ALA A 142 -15.08 10.14 21.25
N VAL A 143 -15.29 9.02 21.94
CA VAL A 143 -16.63 8.54 22.26
C VAL A 143 -17.20 9.48 23.33
N HIS A 144 -17.85 10.55 22.89
CA HIS A 144 -18.65 11.39 23.77
C HIS A 144 -20.00 10.70 23.95
N VAL A 145 -20.16 10.02 25.09
CA VAL A 145 -21.42 9.35 25.44
C VAL A 145 -22.33 10.39 26.10
N ASN A 146 -23.52 10.58 25.53
CA ASN A 146 -24.55 11.44 26.10
C ASN A 146 -25.34 10.67 27.17
N GLU A 147 -25.22 11.07 28.44
CA GLU A 147 -25.90 10.39 29.57
C GLU A 147 -27.42 10.37 29.40
N SER A 148 -28.01 11.46 28.88
CA SER A 148 -29.45 11.54 28.66
C SER A 148 -29.96 10.53 27.61
N GLU A 149 -29.14 10.17 26.61
CA GLU A 149 -29.49 9.14 25.63
C GLU A 149 -29.41 7.73 26.23
N ILE A 150 -28.50 7.50 27.17
CA ILE A 150 -28.42 6.22 27.90
C ILE A 150 -29.70 6.05 28.72
N ASP A 151 -30.08 7.06 29.50
CA ASP A 151 -31.27 7.00 30.36
C ASP A 151 -32.54 6.75 29.54
N GLN A 152 -32.68 7.42 28.39
CA GLN A 152 -33.78 7.17 27.46
C GLN A 152 -33.79 5.72 26.99
N LYS A 153 -32.64 5.18 26.57
CA LYS A 153 -32.54 3.78 26.12
C LYS A 153 -32.82 2.78 27.24
N ILE A 154 -32.47 3.10 28.48
CA ILE A 154 -32.83 2.29 29.65
C ILE A 154 -34.34 2.23 29.81
N GLN A 155 -35.03 3.38 29.76
CA GLN A 155 -36.50 3.41 29.85
C GLN A 155 -37.17 2.64 28.72
N ASP A 156 -36.68 2.83 27.49
CA ASP A 156 -37.17 2.15 26.29
C ASP A 156 -37.02 0.62 26.39
N LEU A 157 -35.91 0.17 26.97
CA LEU A 157 -35.65 -1.25 27.23
C LEU A 157 -36.59 -1.79 28.32
N LEU A 158 -36.73 -1.09 29.44
CA LEU A 158 -37.63 -1.47 30.54
C LEU A 158 -39.08 -1.59 30.07
N GLU A 159 -39.54 -0.65 29.24
CA GLU A 159 -40.89 -0.71 28.69
C GLU A 159 -41.08 -1.92 27.77
N LYS A 160 -40.10 -2.23 26.93
CA LYS A 160 -40.13 -3.42 26.05
C LYS A 160 -40.18 -4.70 26.89
N LEU A 161 -39.31 -4.86 27.88
CA LEU A 161 -39.31 -6.03 28.77
C LEU A 161 -40.67 -6.22 29.46
N ARG A 162 -41.27 -5.12 29.93
CA ARG A 162 -42.62 -5.13 30.53
C ARG A 162 -43.70 -5.58 29.55
N ARG A 163 -43.66 -5.12 28.29
CA ARG A 163 -44.61 -5.53 27.24
C ARG A 163 -44.51 -7.04 26.93
N PHE A 164 -43.31 -7.60 27.01
CA PHE A 164 -43.06 -9.03 26.79
C PHE A 164 -43.22 -9.90 28.06
N LYS A 165 -43.53 -9.29 29.22
CA LYS A 165 -43.60 -9.99 30.52
C LYS A 165 -42.30 -10.72 30.87
N ILE A 166 -41.18 -10.18 30.44
CA ILE A 166 -39.86 -10.69 30.81
C ILE A 166 -39.47 -9.93 32.08
N GLU A 167 -39.39 -10.65 33.19
CA GLU A 167 -38.85 -10.12 34.43
C GLU A 167 -37.31 -10.13 34.33
N GLY A 168 -36.69 -8.97 34.53
CA GLY A 168 -35.25 -8.76 34.49
C GLY A 168 -34.84 -7.76 35.55
#